data_AF-A0A7W7R233-F1
#
_entry.id   AF-A0A7W7R233-F1
#
_cell.length_a   1.000
_cell.length_b   1.000
_cell.length_c   1.000
_cell.angle_alpha   90.00
_cell.angle_beta   90.00
_cell.angle_gamma   90.00
#
_symmetry.space_group_name_H-M   'P 1'
#
loop_
_entity.id
_entity.type
_entity.pdbx_description
1 polymer ?
#
loop_
_entity_poly.entity_id
_entity_poly.type
_entity_poly.pdbx_seq_one_letter_code
_entity_poly.pdbx_strand_id
1 'polypeptide(L)'
;MTPAILRANAGLIPVFAVLGLIAVAAAWWLAPRRGLDRRPAVLFALCLAGELTTTLYPSAHSSTASHICSYSKDLLSAFGSHQGLLNVALYVPLALSAVLLLDRALITLAGCWLLSAGTETAQALLPLGRACDSQDFVTNATGALLGVALVLGWRWARRRAFVPPPRRELLRSGALLGAGGLVVLAVQSAAVSPRWEVGGLTSVQSSEKRALAAKDAALVYGPGTQVVAVQEEAAVGSVPDLLIVNTRTAQLTIEWPSGQLNRGTDFSSPSSVSSAASSVDGGGSDAQARTVADAFAQQWYAAELAGTTVRVYQADPSKTRRTVEYRRYRADGLLEPMRLDIQVDPGGKIAQFSSRNVADPQLVPVTVSRQVAVATVGAAHPGAVLNAGLVAALVGTQWRPCWSVTLANASDPKSPGTSYQVDAVTDALVEPSPAP
;
A
#
# COMPACT_ATOMS: atom_id res chain seq x y z
N MET A 1 6.43 24.82 -9.21
CA MET A 1 5.64 23.79 -8.48
C MET A 1 4.44 24.36 -7.70
N THR A 2 4.43 25.64 -7.30
CA THR A 2 3.35 26.28 -6.51
C THR A 2 1.95 26.42 -7.18
N PRO A 3 1.80 26.59 -8.52
CA PRO A 3 0.45 26.74 -9.11
C PRO A 3 -0.31 25.40 -9.26
N ALA A 4 0.40 24.28 -9.43
CA ALA A 4 -0.20 22.98 -9.70
C ALA A 4 -0.86 22.36 -8.45
N ILE A 5 -0.24 22.54 -7.28
CA ILE A 5 -0.75 22.04 -6.00
C ILE A 5 -2.00 22.82 -5.55
N LEU A 6 -2.02 24.15 -5.77
CA LEU A 6 -3.18 24.99 -5.45
C LEU A 6 -4.38 24.75 -6.38
N ARG A 7 -4.13 24.38 -7.65
CA ARG A 7 -5.20 24.02 -8.59
C ARG A 7 -5.85 22.68 -8.29
N ALA A 8 -5.13 21.73 -7.68
CA ALA A 8 -5.67 20.42 -7.31
C ALA A 8 -6.61 20.49 -6.09
N ASN A 9 -6.43 21.47 -5.19
CA ASN A 9 -7.18 21.59 -3.93
C ASN A 9 -7.62 23.03 -3.67
N ALA A 10 -8.33 23.64 -4.63
CA ALA A 10 -8.71 25.06 -4.58
C ALA A 10 -9.54 25.45 -3.34
N GLY A 11 -10.23 24.50 -2.71
CA GLY A 11 -11.02 24.72 -1.49
C GLY A 11 -10.22 24.72 -0.19
N LEU A 12 -8.94 24.32 -0.19
CA LEU A 12 -8.14 24.24 1.04
C LEU A 12 -7.89 25.62 1.66
N ILE A 13 -7.55 26.62 0.83
CA ILE A 13 -7.36 28.01 1.28
C ILE A 13 -8.63 28.60 1.90
N PRO A 14 -9.81 28.58 1.24
CA PRO A 14 -11.02 29.16 1.83
C PRO A 14 -11.48 28.41 3.08
N VAL A 15 -11.33 27.08 3.15
CA VAL A 15 -11.64 26.32 4.38
C VAL A 15 -10.73 26.74 5.53
N PHE A 16 -9.42 26.83 5.29
CA PHE A 16 -8.47 27.30 6.30
C PHE A 16 -8.80 28.74 6.75
N ALA A 17 -9.14 29.63 5.81
CA ALA A 17 -9.48 31.01 6.14
C ALA A 17 -10.72 31.08 7.05
N VAL A 18 -11.79 30.33 6.73
CA VAL A 18 -13.02 30.31 7.52
C VAL A 18 -12.78 29.68 8.90
N LEU A 19 -12.18 28.49 8.95
CA LEU A 19 -11.89 27.80 10.21
C LEU A 19 -10.92 28.62 11.08
N GLY A 20 -9.90 29.19 10.47
CA GLY A 20 -8.93 30.07 11.14
C GLY A 20 -9.60 31.30 11.72
N LEU A 21 -10.47 31.99 10.97
CA LEU A 21 -11.20 33.16 11.48
C LEU A 21 -12.10 32.80 12.67
N ILE A 22 -12.85 31.70 12.59
CA ILE A 22 -13.71 31.22 13.68
C ILE A 22 -12.87 30.88 14.92
N ALA A 23 -11.80 30.11 14.75
CA ALA A 23 -10.92 29.67 15.84
C ALA A 23 -10.21 30.87 16.50
N VAL A 24 -9.70 31.82 15.71
CA VAL A 24 -9.06 33.05 16.20
C VAL A 24 -10.06 33.93 16.95
N ALA A 25 -11.26 34.13 16.42
CA ALA A 25 -12.30 34.93 17.08
C ALA A 25 -12.70 34.30 18.43
N ALA A 26 -12.90 32.98 18.46
CA ALA A 26 -13.19 32.24 19.68
C ALA A 26 -12.04 32.37 20.70
N ALA A 27 -10.80 32.16 20.28
CA ALA A 27 -9.62 32.28 21.15
C ALA A 27 -9.44 33.70 21.70
N TRP A 28 -9.64 34.72 20.87
CA TRP A 28 -9.55 36.12 21.27
C TRP A 28 -10.54 36.48 22.38
N TRP A 29 -11.76 35.94 22.30
CA TRP A 29 -12.83 36.19 23.25
C TRP A 29 -12.76 35.31 24.51
N LEU A 30 -12.40 34.04 24.37
CA LEU A 30 -12.32 33.07 25.47
C LEU A 30 -11.07 33.23 26.32
N ALA A 31 -9.92 33.57 25.73
CA ALA A 31 -8.64 33.59 26.45
C ALA A 31 -8.68 34.52 27.68
N PRO A 32 -9.14 35.78 27.60
CA PRO A 32 -9.21 36.65 28.78
C PRO A 32 -10.17 36.14 29.85
N ARG A 33 -11.27 35.51 29.45
CA ARG A 33 -12.27 34.93 30.37
C ARG A 33 -11.75 33.74 31.15
N ARG A 34 -10.68 33.12 30.65
CA ARG A 34 -9.98 31.98 31.29
C ARG A 34 -8.65 32.40 31.92
N GLY A 35 -8.34 33.70 31.96
CA GLY A 35 -7.07 34.21 32.49
C GLY A 35 -5.85 33.87 31.63
N LEU A 36 -6.06 33.56 30.35
CA LEU A 36 -5.02 33.20 29.39
C LEU A 36 -4.60 34.41 28.54
N ASP A 37 -3.32 34.43 28.14
CA ASP A 37 -2.80 35.49 27.27
C ASP A 37 -3.34 35.33 25.83
N ARG A 38 -3.80 36.43 25.22
CA ARG A 38 -4.48 36.42 23.92
C ARG A 38 -3.55 36.00 22.80
N ARG A 39 -2.29 36.44 22.84
CA ARG A 39 -1.32 36.22 21.76
C ARG A 39 -1.03 34.74 21.52
N PRO A 40 -0.59 33.96 22.52
CA PRO A 40 -0.37 32.52 22.33
C PRO A 40 -1.68 31.78 22.07
N ALA A 41 -2.82 32.25 22.60
CA ALA A 41 -4.12 31.63 22.33
C ALA A 41 -4.54 31.76 20.85
N VAL A 42 -4.38 32.94 20.26
CA VAL A 42 -4.68 33.18 18.83
C VAL A 42 -3.73 32.38 17.95
N LEU A 43 -2.43 32.37 18.26
CA LEU A 43 -1.46 31.60 17.49
C LEU A 43 -1.76 30.10 17.55
N PHE A 44 -2.05 29.59 18.75
CA PHE A 44 -2.45 28.19 18.94
C PHE A 44 -3.70 27.85 18.13
N ALA A 45 -4.73 28.69 18.20
CA ALA A 45 -5.98 28.48 17.45
C ALA A 45 -5.75 28.49 15.93
N LEU A 46 -4.90 29.39 15.43
CA LEU A 46 -4.55 29.45 14.01
C LEU A 46 -3.74 28.23 13.56
N CYS A 47 -2.74 27.80 14.34
CA CYS A 47 -1.97 26.59 14.06
C CYS A 47 -2.84 25.33 14.07
N LEU A 48 -3.75 25.22 15.04
CA LEU A 48 -4.68 24.10 15.14
C LEU A 48 -5.66 24.08 13.95
N ALA A 49 -6.17 25.24 13.54
CA ALA A 49 -6.99 25.34 12.34
C ALA A 49 -6.22 24.93 11.07
N GLY A 50 -4.93 25.31 10.99
CA GLY A 50 -4.03 24.92 9.92
C GLY A 50 -3.90 23.40 9.83
N GLU A 51 -3.51 22.78 10.94
CA GLU A 51 -3.35 21.33 11.08
C GLU A 51 -4.65 20.57 10.71
N LEU A 52 -5.78 20.95 11.30
CA LEU A 52 -7.06 20.30 11.02
C LEU A 52 -7.48 20.47 9.56
N THR A 53 -7.20 21.63 8.96
CA THR A 53 -7.52 21.83 7.55
C THR A 53 -6.61 20.98 6.68
N THR A 54 -5.30 20.96 6.91
CA THR A 54 -4.36 20.21 6.06
C THR A 54 -4.56 18.71 6.18
N THR A 55 -4.93 18.21 7.37
CA THR A 55 -5.12 16.77 7.61
C THR A 55 -6.51 16.27 7.24
N LEU A 56 -7.56 17.07 7.44
CA LEU A 56 -8.95 16.63 7.26
C LEU A 56 -9.58 17.14 5.95
N TYR A 57 -8.87 17.91 5.14
CA TYR A 57 -9.39 18.35 3.84
C TYR A 57 -9.42 17.17 2.84
N PRO A 58 -10.58 16.87 2.20
CA PRO A 58 -10.70 15.76 1.27
C PRO A 58 -9.80 15.95 0.05
N SER A 59 -9.03 14.94 -0.29
CA SER A 59 -8.15 14.95 -1.47
C SER A 59 -8.88 14.58 -2.77
N ALA A 60 -10.10 14.03 -2.68
CA ALA A 60 -10.96 13.71 -3.82
C ALA A 60 -12.45 13.97 -3.51
N HIS A 61 -13.24 14.35 -4.53
CA HIS A 61 -14.66 14.69 -4.39
C HIS A 61 -15.59 13.46 -4.24
N SER A 62 -15.05 12.24 -4.30
CA SER A 62 -15.80 10.96 -4.26
C SER A 62 -15.01 9.82 -3.61
N SER A 63 -14.21 10.12 -2.60
CA SER A 63 -13.46 9.11 -1.86
C SER A 63 -14.32 8.36 -0.85
N THR A 64 -14.12 7.03 -0.73
CA THR A 64 -14.63 6.24 0.40
C THR A 64 -13.64 6.29 1.56
N ALA A 65 -14.09 5.96 2.77
CA ALA A 65 -13.19 5.71 3.89
C ALA A 65 -12.27 4.52 3.54
N SER A 66 -10.97 4.66 3.81
CA SER A 66 -10.00 3.62 3.45
C SER A 66 -10.06 2.43 4.41
N HIS A 67 -10.44 2.67 5.67
CA HIS A 67 -10.37 1.70 6.77
C HIS A 67 -8.99 1.05 6.91
N ILE A 68 -7.93 1.70 6.44
CA ILE A 68 -6.56 1.17 6.42
C ILE A 68 -5.62 2.17 7.11
N CYS A 69 -4.76 1.66 7.99
CA CYS A 69 -3.60 2.37 8.53
C CYS A 69 -2.31 1.69 8.04
N SER A 70 -1.44 2.45 7.40
CA SER A 70 -0.10 2.05 6.99
C SER A 70 0.89 2.16 8.16
N TYR A 71 1.61 1.08 8.45
CA TYR A 71 2.68 1.02 9.44
C TYR A 71 4.02 0.75 8.76
N SER A 72 4.90 1.75 8.74
CA SER A 72 6.23 1.68 8.15
C SER A 72 7.26 1.21 9.17
N LYS A 73 8.15 0.31 8.75
CA LYS A 73 9.32 -0.10 9.55
C LYS A 73 10.46 0.92 9.48
N ASP A 74 10.54 1.72 8.41
CA ASP A 74 11.53 2.78 8.24
C ASP A 74 10.90 4.15 8.52
N LEU A 75 10.82 4.49 9.80
CA LEU A 75 10.29 5.78 10.25
C LEU A 75 11.24 6.95 9.93
N LEU A 76 12.51 6.69 9.62
CA LEU A 76 13.49 7.74 9.32
C LEU A 76 13.33 8.28 7.90
N SER A 77 12.92 7.44 6.95
CA SER A 77 12.61 7.87 5.59
C SER A 77 11.55 8.99 5.53
N ALA A 78 10.66 9.06 6.51
CA ALA A 78 9.64 10.10 6.64
C ALA A 78 10.24 11.52 6.62
N PHE A 79 11.41 11.71 7.26
CA PHE A 79 12.09 13.02 7.32
C PHE A 79 12.78 13.42 6.01
N GLY A 80 12.98 12.48 5.08
CA GLY A 80 13.46 12.76 3.74
C GLY A 80 12.35 13.21 2.78
N SER A 81 11.08 13.02 3.16
CA SER A 81 9.92 13.36 2.33
C SER A 81 9.49 14.83 2.51
N HIS A 82 8.94 15.42 1.45
CA HIS A 82 8.39 16.78 1.54
C HIS A 82 7.19 16.87 2.50
N GLN A 83 6.34 15.83 2.52
CA GLN A 83 5.19 15.73 3.42
C GLN A 83 5.63 15.68 4.89
N GLY A 84 6.58 14.80 5.23
CA GLY A 84 7.09 14.70 6.59
C GLY A 84 7.73 15.98 7.11
N LEU A 85 8.44 16.73 6.25
CA LEU A 85 8.97 18.06 6.63
C LEU A 85 7.86 19.09 6.89
N LEU A 86 6.76 19.07 6.12
CA LEU A 86 5.61 19.95 6.34
C LEU A 86 4.88 19.61 7.63
N ASN A 87 4.71 18.33 7.93
CA ASN A 87 4.14 17.84 9.20
C ASN A 87 4.94 18.34 10.41
N VAL A 88 6.27 18.20 10.38
CA VAL A 88 7.16 18.79 11.39
C VAL A 88 6.93 20.30 11.50
N ALA A 89 6.89 21.00 10.36
CA ALA A 89 6.71 22.45 10.31
C ALA A 89 5.34 22.93 10.84
N LEU A 90 4.29 22.11 10.74
CA LEU A 90 2.96 22.37 11.28
C LEU A 90 2.93 22.21 12.81
N TYR A 91 3.52 21.13 13.33
CA TYR A 91 3.47 20.83 14.76
C TYR A 91 4.42 21.66 15.62
N VAL A 92 5.54 22.16 15.08
CA VAL A 92 6.48 23.04 15.81
C VAL A 92 5.78 24.30 16.36
N PRO A 93 5.15 25.17 15.54
CA PRO A 93 4.48 26.36 16.04
C PRO A 93 3.22 26.04 16.86
N LEU A 94 2.53 24.93 16.57
CA LEU A 94 1.39 24.45 17.35
C LEU A 94 1.79 24.12 18.79
N ALA A 95 2.81 23.26 18.97
CA ALA A 95 3.28 22.88 20.29
C ALA A 95 3.93 24.05 21.04
N LEU A 96 4.71 24.88 20.34
CA LEU A 96 5.30 26.09 20.90
C LEU A 96 4.24 27.02 21.50
N SER A 97 3.21 27.35 20.72
CA SER A 97 2.13 28.24 21.17
C SER A 97 1.30 27.62 22.29
N ALA A 98 1.05 26.30 22.25
CA ALA A 98 0.39 25.57 23.33
C ALA A 98 1.19 25.60 24.66
N VAL A 99 2.51 25.43 24.63
CA VAL A 99 3.33 25.56 25.85
C VAL A 99 3.30 27.00 26.38
N LEU A 100 3.39 28.01 25.50
CA LEU A 100 3.29 29.41 25.93
C LEU A 100 1.91 29.74 26.52
N LEU A 101 0.85 29.11 26.00
CA LEU A 101 -0.52 29.30 26.47
C LEU A 101 -0.79 28.61 27.81
N LEU A 102 -0.41 27.33 27.92
CA LEU A 102 -0.79 26.47 29.04
C LEU A 102 0.24 26.46 30.16
N ASP A 103 1.49 26.80 29.87
CA ASP A 103 2.64 26.67 30.77
C ASP A 103 2.88 25.21 31.23
N ARG A 104 2.51 24.23 30.40
CA ARG A 104 2.54 22.78 30.70
C ARG A 104 3.15 21.95 29.57
N ALA A 105 4.47 21.75 29.59
CA ALA A 105 5.19 21.06 28.52
C ALA A 105 4.70 19.62 28.29
N LEU A 106 4.48 18.84 29.37
CA LEU A 106 4.11 17.43 29.22
C LEU A 106 2.65 17.25 28.79
N ILE A 107 1.76 18.10 29.27
CA ILE A 107 0.36 18.09 28.82
C ILE A 107 0.27 18.50 27.36
N THR A 108 1.07 19.48 26.92
CA THR A 108 1.14 19.85 25.50
C THR A 108 1.64 18.69 24.64
N LEU A 109 2.72 18.02 25.02
CA LEU A 109 3.22 16.85 24.27
C LEU A 109 2.16 15.74 24.18
N ALA A 110 1.55 15.40 25.31
CA ALA A 110 0.46 14.43 25.37
C ALA A 110 -0.69 14.81 24.43
N GLY A 111 -1.11 16.07 24.45
CA GLY A 111 -2.16 16.60 23.59
C GLY A 111 -1.80 16.54 22.10
N CYS A 112 -0.58 16.92 21.72
CA CYS A 112 -0.14 16.87 20.33
C CYS A 112 -0.03 15.44 19.79
N TRP A 113 0.45 14.49 20.60
CA TRP A 113 0.51 13.08 20.19
C TRP A 113 -0.88 12.50 20.01
N LEU A 114 -1.82 12.79 20.93
CA LEU A 114 -3.21 12.37 20.78
C LEU A 114 -3.92 13.06 19.61
N LEU A 115 -3.61 14.33 19.36
CA LEU A 115 -4.14 15.05 18.19
C LEU A 115 -3.68 14.35 16.91
N SER A 116 -2.38 14.08 16.76
CA SER A 116 -1.86 13.40 15.58
C SER A 116 -2.43 11.99 15.44
N ALA A 117 -2.46 11.20 16.52
CA ALA A 117 -3.03 9.85 16.45
C ALA A 117 -4.53 9.88 16.11
N GLY A 118 -5.25 10.89 16.61
CA GLY A 118 -6.66 11.11 16.32
C GLY A 118 -6.92 11.55 14.88
N THR A 119 -6.12 12.47 14.32
CA THR A 119 -6.26 12.92 12.93
C THR A 119 -5.88 11.84 11.94
N GLU A 120 -4.84 11.06 12.20
CA GLU A 120 -4.52 9.84 11.42
C GLU A 120 -5.68 8.85 11.44
N THR A 121 -6.21 8.54 12.63
CA THR A 121 -7.38 7.64 12.76
C THR A 121 -8.59 8.19 12.00
N ALA A 122 -8.83 9.50 12.07
CA ALA A 122 -9.91 10.14 11.33
C ALA A 122 -9.71 10.04 9.81
N GLN A 123 -8.48 10.16 9.31
CA GLN A 123 -8.19 9.97 7.88
C GLN A 123 -8.53 8.57 7.38
N ALA A 124 -8.31 7.54 8.19
CA ALA A 124 -8.72 6.17 7.84
C ALA A 124 -10.24 5.97 7.83
N LEU A 125 -10.97 6.63 8.75
CA LEU A 125 -12.40 6.41 8.97
C LEU A 125 -13.31 7.35 8.16
N LEU A 126 -12.80 8.51 7.73
CA LEU A 126 -13.57 9.50 7.00
C LEU A 126 -13.33 9.36 5.48
N PRO A 127 -14.32 9.73 4.65
CA PRO A 127 -14.25 9.66 3.19
C PRO A 127 -13.34 10.75 2.57
N LEU A 128 -12.10 10.88 3.05
CA LEU A 128 -11.17 11.95 2.68
C LEU A 128 -10.23 11.58 1.53
N GLY A 129 -10.20 10.31 1.13
CA GLY A 129 -9.30 9.81 0.07
C GLY A 129 -7.85 9.73 0.54
N ARG A 130 -7.65 9.66 1.85
CA ARG A 130 -6.36 9.47 2.51
C ARG A 130 -6.42 8.19 3.33
N ALA A 131 -5.28 7.55 3.52
CA ALA A 131 -5.11 6.50 4.51
C ALA A 131 -4.29 7.08 5.67
N CYS A 132 -4.45 6.47 6.84
CA CYS A 132 -3.62 6.74 8.00
C CYS A 132 -2.19 6.23 7.76
N ASP A 133 -1.18 6.97 8.21
CA ASP A 133 0.23 6.61 8.07
C ASP A 133 1.03 6.87 9.36
N SER A 134 1.67 5.82 9.87
CA SER A 134 2.60 5.89 11.00
C SER A 134 3.76 6.89 10.81
N GLN A 135 4.19 7.16 9.57
CA GLN A 135 5.23 8.13 9.26
C GLN A 135 4.76 9.56 9.52
N ASP A 136 3.49 9.86 9.22
CA ASP A 136 2.86 11.14 9.50
C ASP A 136 2.76 11.35 11.03
N PHE A 137 2.36 10.31 11.78
CA PHE A 137 2.37 10.36 13.25
C PHE A 137 3.76 10.69 13.84
N VAL A 138 4.81 10.02 13.35
CA VAL A 138 6.18 10.24 13.85
C VAL A 138 6.67 11.65 13.55
N THR A 139 6.46 12.14 12.32
CA THR A 139 6.89 13.49 11.93
C THR A 139 6.17 14.58 12.71
N ASN A 140 4.85 14.43 12.94
CA ASN A 140 4.07 15.30 13.80
C ASN A 140 4.55 15.27 15.25
N ALA A 141 4.77 14.07 15.81
CA ALA A 141 5.28 13.89 17.17
C ALA A 141 6.67 14.54 17.36
N THR A 142 7.55 14.42 16.36
CA THR A 142 8.85 15.10 16.34
C THR A 142 8.70 16.62 16.26
N GLY A 143 7.81 17.14 15.41
CA GLY A 143 7.51 18.57 15.37
C GLY A 143 7.04 19.10 16.73
N ALA A 144 6.19 18.35 17.44
CA ALA A 144 5.72 18.72 18.77
C ALA A 144 6.86 18.75 19.80
N LEU A 145 7.74 17.74 19.77
CA LEU A 145 8.93 17.68 20.62
C LEU A 145 9.84 18.89 20.39
N LEU A 146 10.11 19.24 19.13
CA LEU A 146 10.92 20.41 18.77
C LEU A 146 10.27 21.72 19.24
N GLY A 147 8.96 21.89 19.04
CA GLY A 147 8.23 23.08 19.49
C GLY A 147 8.30 23.28 21.01
N VAL A 148 8.14 22.19 21.78
CA VAL A 148 8.29 22.22 23.25
C VAL A 148 9.74 22.51 23.65
N ALA A 149 10.71 21.84 23.02
CA ALA A 149 12.13 22.05 23.28
C ALA A 149 12.57 23.49 23.03
N LEU A 150 12.04 24.15 21.99
CA LEU A 150 12.31 25.56 21.70
C LEU A 150 11.85 26.48 22.84
N VAL A 151 10.67 26.25 23.42
CA VAL A 151 10.16 27.07 24.53
C VAL A 151 10.99 26.83 25.81
N LEU A 152 11.32 25.57 26.09
CA LEU A 152 12.16 25.23 27.25
C LEU A 152 13.57 25.82 27.13
N GLY A 153 14.18 25.70 25.94
CA GLY A 153 15.49 26.29 25.64
C GLY A 153 15.48 27.81 25.73
N TRP A 154 14.42 28.47 25.22
CA TRP A 154 14.25 29.92 25.34
C TRP A 154 14.12 30.38 26.79
N ARG A 155 13.37 29.66 27.63
CA ARG A 155 13.24 29.95 29.06
C ARG A 155 14.57 29.78 29.80
N TRP A 156 15.28 28.70 29.51
CA TRP A 156 16.60 28.42 30.05
C TRP A 156 17.61 29.52 29.67
N ALA A 157 17.65 29.92 28.40
CA ALA A 157 18.52 30.99 27.91
C ALA A 157 18.22 32.35 28.56
N ARG A 158 16.95 32.63 28.91
CA ARG A 158 16.54 33.84 29.64
C ARG A 158 16.80 33.75 31.15
N ARG A 159 17.58 32.78 31.63
CA ARG A 159 17.87 32.51 33.05
C ARG A 159 16.61 32.37 33.91
N ARG A 160 15.48 32.00 33.31
CA ARG A 160 14.34 31.53 34.10
C ARG A 160 14.68 30.14 34.57
N ALA A 161 14.53 29.88 35.87
CA ALA A 161 14.85 28.58 36.45
C ALA A 161 14.16 27.48 35.64
N PHE A 162 14.91 26.44 35.26
CA PHE A 162 14.31 25.21 34.73
C PHE A 162 13.51 24.59 35.88
N VAL A 163 12.19 24.77 35.84
CA VAL A 163 11.30 24.17 36.83
C VAL A 163 10.92 22.81 36.28
N PRO A 164 11.37 21.69 36.89
CA PRO A 164 10.93 20.38 36.47
C PRO A 164 9.40 20.30 36.58
N PRO A 165 8.73 19.57 35.67
CA PRO A 165 7.27 19.47 35.69
C PRO A 165 6.82 18.92 37.06
N PRO A 166 5.82 19.54 37.71
CA PRO A 166 5.34 19.05 39.00
C PRO A 166 4.75 17.65 38.83
N ARG A 167 4.83 16.81 39.88
CA ARG A 167 4.28 15.44 39.86
C ARG A 167 2.83 15.37 39.37
N ARG A 168 2.02 16.38 39.69
CA ARG A 168 0.62 16.49 39.22
C ARG A 168 0.51 16.60 37.70
N GLU A 169 1.45 17.29 37.06
CA GLU A 169 1.49 17.40 35.60
C GLU A 169 1.87 16.07 34.97
N LEU A 170 2.92 15.41 35.48
CA LEU A 170 3.32 14.07 35.03
C LEU A 170 2.17 13.06 35.13
N LEU A 171 1.45 13.06 36.25
CA LEU A 171 0.28 12.18 36.44
C LEU A 171 -0.85 12.52 35.47
N ARG A 172 -1.14 13.80 35.24
CA ARG A 172 -2.19 14.23 34.31
C ARG A 172 -1.84 13.94 32.86
N SER A 173 -0.59 14.18 32.44
CA SER A 173 -0.13 13.85 31.10
C SER A 173 -0.11 12.34 30.87
N GLY A 174 0.33 11.57 31.87
CA GLY A 174 0.27 10.10 31.82
C GLY A 174 -1.15 9.57 31.74
N ALA A 175 -2.08 10.10 32.56
CA ALA A 175 -3.48 9.73 32.51
C ALA A 175 -4.15 10.12 31.18
N LEU A 176 -3.83 11.31 30.65
CA LEU A 176 -4.31 11.78 29.36
C LEU A 176 -3.83 10.87 28.23
N LEU A 177 -2.52 10.57 28.16
CA LEU A 177 -1.97 9.65 27.17
C LEU A 177 -2.51 8.23 27.31
N GLY A 178 -2.63 7.73 28.54
CA GLY A 178 -3.16 6.39 28.79
C GLY A 178 -4.62 6.27 28.35
N ALA A 179 -5.50 7.16 28.81
CA ALA A 179 -6.91 7.12 28.47
C ALA A 179 -7.15 7.43 26.98
N GLY A 180 -6.52 8.49 26.45
CA GLY A 180 -6.66 8.87 25.04
C GLY A 180 -6.06 7.81 24.11
N GLY A 181 -4.89 7.27 24.45
CA GLY A 181 -4.24 6.21 23.68
C GLY A 181 -5.07 4.93 23.67
N LEU A 182 -5.68 4.55 24.81
CA LEU A 182 -6.61 3.41 24.85
C LEU A 182 -7.82 3.62 23.94
N VAL A 183 -8.40 4.83 23.89
CA VAL A 183 -9.51 5.13 22.98
C VAL A 183 -9.07 5.02 21.53
N VAL A 184 -7.93 5.60 21.15
CA VAL A 184 -7.41 5.51 19.78
C VAL A 184 -7.15 4.05 19.40
N LEU A 185 -6.48 3.28 20.25
CA LEU A 185 -6.18 1.86 20.02
C LEU A 185 -7.45 1.01 19.91
N ALA A 186 -8.46 1.25 20.76
CA ALA A 186 -9.74 0.57 20.69
C ALA A 186 -10.46 0.87 19.38
N VAL A 187 -10.46 2.13 18.93
CA VAL A 187 -11.08 2.52 17.64
C VAL A 187 -10.32 1.90 16.48
N GLN A 188 -8.98 1.99 16.46
CA GLN A 188 -8.17 1.41 15.39
C GLN A 188 -8.33 -0.11 15.33
N SER A 189 -8.26 -0.82 16.46
CA SER A 189 -8.44 -2.28 16.48
C SER A 189 -9.84 -2.74 16.05
N ALA A 190 -10.87 -1.92 16.24
CA ALA A 190 -12.25 -2.27 15.90
C ALA A 190 -12.63 -1.91 14.45
N ALA A 191 -12.05 -0.85 13.88
CA ALA A 191 -12.56 -0.22 12.66
C ALA A 191 -11.50 0.00 11.56
N VAL A 192 -10.24 -0.36 11.82
CA VAL A 192 -9.12 -0.15 10.89
C VAL A 192 -8.32 -1.45 10.72
N SER A 193 -8.06 -1.82 9.46
CA SER A 193 -7.17 -2.92 9.12
C SER A 193 -5.72 -2.42 9.10
N PRO A 194 -4.83 -2.95 9.95
CA PRO A 194 -3.42 -2.58 9.90
C PRO A 194 -2.79 -3.15 8.63
N ARG A 195 -2.19 -2.27 7.83
CA ARG A 195 -1.36 -2.64 6.69
C ARG A 195 0.07 -2.28 7.02
N TRP A 196 0.93 -3.28 7.10
CA TRP A 196 2.35 -3.00 7.20
C TRP A 196 2.84 -2.54 5.84
N GLU A 197 3.34 -1.30 5.77
CA GLU A 197 4.04 -0.86 4.58
C GLU A 197 5.34 -1.64 4.51
N VAL A 198 5.38 -2.52 3.52
CA VAL A 198 6.58 -3.22 3.08
C VAL A 198 7.61 -2.13 2.80
N GLY A 199 8.76 -2.21 3.46
CA GLY A 199 9.68 -1.08 3.65
C GLY A 199 9.81 -0.24 2.39
N GLY A 200 9.60 1.08 2.52
CA GLY A 200 9.62 2.00 1.40
C GLY A 200 10.84 1.72 0.53
N LEU A 201 10.61 1.58 -0.77
CA LEU A 201 11.61 1.17 -1.75
C LEU A 201 12.96 1.85 -1.50
N THR A 202 13.90 1.12 -0.91
CA THR A 202 15.21 1.69 -0.58
C THR A 202 16.12 1.56 -1.79
N SER A 203 16.89 2.60 -2.09
CA SER A 203 17.90 2.47 -3.15
C SER A 203 18.93 1.43 -2.73
N VAL A 204 19.13 0.40 -3.56
CA VAL A 204 20.09 -0.66 -3.28
C VAL A 204 21.49 -0.08 -3.30
N GLN A 205 22.24 -0.20 -2.20
CA GLN A 205 23.66 0.17 -2.12
C GLN A 205 24.62 -1.00 -2.33
N SER A 206 24.15 -2.24 -2.19
CA SER A 206 24.95 -3.46 -2.39
C SER A 206 25.38 -3.61 -3.85
N SER A 207 26.70 -3.82 -4.07
CA SER A 207 27.27 -4.10 -5.39
C SER A 207 26.78 -5.44 -5.95
N GLU A 208 26.55 -6.44 -5.10
CA GLU A 208 26.09 -7.78 -5.49
C GLU A 208 24.65 -7.73 -6.03
N LYS A 209 23.74 -7.06 -5.30
CA LYS A 209 22.35 -6.87 -5.73
C LYS A 209 22.26 -6.10 -7.05
N ARG A 210 23.10 -5.06 -7.22
CA ARG A 210 23.19 -4.31 -8.50
C ARG A 210 23.74 -5.17 -9.63
N ALA A 211 24.74 -6.02 -9.36
CA ALA A 211 25.31 -6.91 -10.36
C ALA A 211 24.30 -7.98 -10.81
N LEU A 212 23.53 -8.55 -9.88
CA LEU A 212 22.43 -9.46 -10.19
C LEU A 212 21.37 -8.77 -11.05
N ALA A 213 20.89 -7.59 -10.62
CA ALA A 213 19.91 -6.80 -11.35
C ALA A 213 20.36 -6.47 -12.78
N ALA A 214 21.62 -6.08 -12.97
CA ALA A 214 22.18 -5.77 -14.29
C ALA A 214 22.31 -7.01 -15.17
N LYS A 215 22.78 -8.13 -14.61
CA LYS A 215 22.89 -9.41 -15.31
C LYS A 215 21.52 -9.89 -15.79
N ASP A 216 20.53 -9.92 -14.89
CA ASP A 216 19.22 -10.49 -15.20
C ASP A 216 18.42 -9.59 -16.14
N ALA A 217 18.52 -8.26 -15.99
CA ALA A 217 17.93 -7.33 -16.96
C ALA A 217 18.53 -7.51 -18.37
N ALA A 218 19.83 -7.76 -18.49
CA ALA A 218 20.48 -8.01 -19.77
C ALA A 218 20.10 -9.38 -20.37
N LEU A 219 19.87 -10.40 -19.54
CA LEU A 219 19.41 -11.72 -19.99
C LEU A 219 17.95 -11.69 -20.45
N VAL A 220 17.08 -10.93 -19.77
CA VAL A 220 15.65 -10.86 -20.09
C VAL A 220 15.37 -9.93 -21.28
N TYR A 221 15.96 -8.74 -21.29
CA TYR A 221 15.63 -7.70 -22.28
C TYR A 221 16.70 -7.51 -23.37
N GLY A 222 17.83 -8.23 -23.25
CA GLY A 222 18.90 -8.27 -24.24
C GLY A 222 20.14 -7.43 -23.88
N PRO A 223 21.25 -7.67 -24.61
CA PRO A 223 22.52 -7.02 -24.36
C PRO A 223 22.41 -5.50 -24.57
N GLY A 224 23.01 -4.72 -23.66
CA GLY A 224 22.96 -3.25 -23.70
C GLY A 224 21.81 -2.62 -22.90
N THR A 225 20.96 -3.44 -22.27
CA THR A 225 19.94 -2.95 -21.33
C THR A 225 20.60 -2.18 -20.17
N GLN A 226 20.27 -0.89 -20.04
CA GLN A 226 20.77 -0.04 -18.97
C GLN A 226 19.79 0.00 -17.80
N VAL A 227 20.24 -0.52 -16.65
CA VAL A 227 19.53 -0.37 -15.38
C VAL A 227 19.68 1.08 -14.91
N VAL A 228 18.54 1.73 -14.72
CA VAL A 228 18.46 3.14 -14.28
C VAL A 228 18.35 3.21 -12.77
N ALA A 229 17.58 2.31 -12.16
CA ALA A 229 17.41 2.24 -10.72
C ALA A 229 17.22 0.80 -10.27
N VAL A 230 17.80 0.47 -9.11
CA VAL A 230 17.52 -0.76 -8.38
C VAL A 230 17.04 -0.36 -7.00
N GLN A 231 15.84 -0.80 -6.67
CA GLN A 231 15.22 -0.60 -5.38
C GLN A 231 15.00 -1.93 -4.70
N GLU A 232 15.03 -1.91 -3.37
CA GLU A 232 14.79 -3.09 -2.55
C GLU A 232 13.53 -2.89 -1.73
N GLU A 233 12.70 -3.92 -1.77
CA GLU A 233 11.53 -4.11 -0.94
C GLU A 233 11.85 -5.24 0.05
N ALA A 234 11.92 -4.90 1.34
CA ALA A 234 12.35 -5.83 2.38
C ALA A 234 11.31 -6.93 2.64
N ALA A 235 11.79 -8.12 3.00
CA ALA A 235 11.00 -9.30 3.31
C ALA A 235 9.95 -9.04 4.41
N VAL A 236 8.77 -9.63 4.23
CA VAL A 236 7.67 -9.54 5.20
C VAL A 236 7.06 -10.91 5.43
N GLY A 237 7.18 -11.40 6.66
CA GLY A 237 6.69 -12.73 7.03
C GLY A 237 7.43 -13.80 6.23
N SER A 238 6.70 -14.52 5.38
CA SER A 238 7.23 -15.54 4.47
C SER A 238 7.53 -15.02 3.07
N VAL A 239 7.26 -13.75 2.77
CA VAL A 239 7.60 -13.13 1.48
C VAL A 239 9.08 -12.73 1.50
N PRO A 240 9.89 -13.19 0.53
CA PRO A 240 11.31 -12.89 0.45
C PRO A 240 11.59 -11.43 0.07
N ASP A 241 12.84 -10.99 0.22
CA ASP A 241 13.29 -9.66 -0.24
C ASP A 241 13.10 -9.56 -1.76
N LEU A 242 12.59 -8.44 -2.26
CA LEU A 242 12.43 -8.22 -3.70
C LEU A 242 13.29 -7.05 -4.18
N LEU A 243 13.97 -7.24 -5.30
CA LEU A 243 14.64 -6.21 -6.05
C LEU A 243 13.72 -5.73 -7.17
N ILE A 244 13.33 -4.46 -7.13
CA ILE A 244 12.65 -3.78 -8.22
C ILE A 244 13.68 -3.09 -9.10
N VAL A 245 13.86 -3.62 -10.31
CA VAL A 245 14.84 -3.18 -11.29
C VAL A 245 14.11 -2.39 -12.37
N ASN A 246 14.43 -1.11 -12.49
CA ASN A 246 13.90 -0.24 -13.52
C ASN A 246 14.97 0.04 -14.57
N THR A 247 14.62 -0.15 -15.84
CA THR A 247 15.42 0.26 -17.00
C THR A 247 14.74 1.46 -17.66
N ARG A 248 15.27 1.95 -18.78
CA ARG A 248 14.61 3.04 -19.53
C ARG A 248 13.29 2.63 -20.17
N THR A 249 13.13 1.35 -20.48
CA THR A 249 12.02 0.84 -21.29
C THR A 249 11.31 -0.34 -20.66
N ALA A 250 11.79 -0.86 -19.53
CA ALA A 250 11.27 -2.07 -18.92
C ALA A 250 11.42 -2.06 -17.39
N GLN A 251 10.69 -2.94 -16.74
CA GLN A 251 10.76 -3.19 -15.30
C GLN A 251 10.85 -4.70 -15.02
N LEU A 252 11.58 -5.08 -13.98
CA LEU A 252 11.75 -6.47 -13.54
C LEU A 252 11.72 -6.52 -12.01
N THR A 253 11.06 -7.53 -11.45
CA THR A 253 11.09 -7.85 -10.01
C THR A 253 11.78 -9.19 -9.81
N ILE A 254 12.83 -9.18 -8.99
CA ILE A 254 13.70 -10.34 -8.73
C ILE A 254 13.67 -10.63 -7.24
N GLU A 255 13.52 -11.89 -6.86
CA GLU A 255 13.65 -12.33 -5.49
C GLU A 255 15.13 -12.38 -5.05
N TRP A 256 15.41 -11.90 -3.85
CA TRP A 256 16.74 -11.96 -3.24
C TRP A 256 16.74 -12.91 -2.03
N PRO A 257 17.76 -13.75 -1.86
CA PRO A 257 18.96 -13.93 -2.70
C PRO A 257 18.81 -14.95 -3.83
N SER A 258 17.63 -15.55 -4.02
CA SER A 258 17.44 -16.67 -4.94
C SER A 258 17.65 -16.31 -6.42
N GLY A 259 17.44 -15.06 -6.81
CA GLY A 259 17.48 -14.61 -8.20
C GLY A 259 16.22 -15.01 -8.99
N GLN A 260 15.19 -15.51 -8.31
CA GLN A 260 13.96 -15.95 -8.96
C GLN A 260 13.21 -14.76 -9.55
N LEU A 261 12.78 -14.85 -10.81
CA LEU A 261 12.04 -13.78 -11.45
C LEU A 261 10.54 -13.86 -11.08
N ASN A 262 9.98 -12.77 -10.54
CA ASN A 262 8.57 -12.71 -10.15
C ASN A 262 7.69 -12.05 -11.21
N ARG A 263 8.16 -10.95 -11.77
CA ARG A 263 7.42 -10.20 -12.78
C ARG A 263 8.36 -9.40 -13.67
N GLY A 264 8.03 -9.29 -14.95
CA GLY A 264 8.71 -8.37 -15.86
C GLY A 264 7.75 -7.76 -16.85
N THR A 265 8.04 -6.55 -17.32
CA THR A 265 7.28 -5.87 -18.37
C THR A 265 8.21 -5.00 -19.19
N ASP A 266 8.16 -5.16 -20.52
CA ASP A 266 8.77 -4.28 -21.50
C ASP A 266 7.73 -3.32 -22.06
N PHE A 267 7.89 -2.03 -21.76
CA PHE A 267 7.01 -0.95 -22.20
C PHE A 267 7.30 -0.51 -23.65
N SER A 268 8.44 -0.91 -24.24
CA SER A 268 8.78 -0.60 -25.63
C SER A 268 8.23 -1.60 -26.64
N SER A 269 7.81 -2.78 -26.18
CA SER A 269 7.22 -3.81 -27.04
C SER A 269 5.86 -3.34 -27.60
N PRO A 270 5.62 -3.40 -28.93
CA PRO A 270 4.38 -2.95 -29.52
C PRO A 270 3.18 -3.75 -28.96
N SER A 271 2.10 -3.06 -28.64
CA SER A 271 0.86 -3.67 -28.12
C SER A 271 -0.25 -3.75 -29.16
N SER A 272 -0.08 -3.09 -30.32
CA SER A 272 -1.10 -2.90 -31.35
C SER A 272 -0.65 -3.38 -32.72
N VAL A 273 -1.63 -3.73 -33.56
CA VAL A 273 -1.42 -4.13 -34.97
C VAL A 273 -1.02 -2.88 -35.76
N SER A 274 0.27 -2.69 -36.04
CA SER A 274 0.65 -1.78 -37.13
C SER A 274 0.52 -2.55 -38.44
N SER A 275 -0.28 -2.03 -39.37
CA SER A 275 -0.56 -2.58 -40.70
C SER A 275 0.68 -2.74 -41.61
N ALA A 276 1.89 -2.45 -41.10
CA ALA A 276 3.16 -2.58 -41.81
C ALA A 276 3.99 -3.82 -41.40
N ALA A 277 3.58 -4.62 -40.41
CA ALA A 277 4.34 -5.81 -39.98
C ALA A 277 4.01 -7.04 -40.85
N SER A 278 4.30 -6.94 -42.15
CA SER A 278 4.52 -8.15 -42.96
C SER A 278 5.90 -8.70 -42.61
N SER A 279 5.95 -10.01 -42.32
CA SER A 279 7.16 -10.83 -42.14
C SER A 279 8.18 -10.36 -41.08
N VAL A 280 7.83 -10.49 -39.80
CA VAL A 280 8.85 -10.67 -38.75
C VAL A 280 8.66 -12.06 -38.15
N ASP A 281 9.59 -12.95 -38.44
CA ASP A 281 9.66 -14.28 -37.83
C ASP A 281 9.96 -14.14 -36.33
N GLY A 282 9.13 -14.71 -35.46
CA GLY A 282 9.49 -14.80 -34.03
C GLY A 282 8.37 -15.14 -33.05
N GLY A 283 7.17 -14.56 -33.18
CA GLY A 283 6.07 -14.77 -32.21
C GLY A 283 4.66 -14.64 -32.79
N GLY A 284 4.56 -14.57 -34.12
CA GLY A 284 3.33 -14.31 -34.88
C GLY A 284 2.33 -15.46 -34.96
N SER A 285 2.71 -16.66 -34.51
CA SER A 285 1.82 -17.84 -34.35
C SER A 285 1.86 -18.41 -32.93
N ASP A 286 0.86 -19.20 -32.56
CA ASP A 286 0.78 -19.85 -31.24
C ASP A 286 1.98 -20.77 -30.99
N ALA A 287 2.43 -21.50 -32.02
CA ALA A 287 3.58 -22.39 -31.93
C ALA A 287 4.89 -21.60 -31.71
N GLN A 288 5.09 -20.49 -32.41
CA GLN A 288 6.29 -19.65 -32.24
C GLN A 288 6.33 -19.00 -30.85
N ALA A 289 5.21 -18.40 -30.42
CA ALA A 289 5.08 -17.84 -29.08
C ALA A 289 5.35 -18.90 -28.01
N ARG A 290 4.87 -20.13 -28.24
CA ARG A 290 5.12 -21.23 -27.33
C ARG A 290 6.60 -21.61 -27.24
N THR A 291 7.28 -21.75 -28.38
CA THR A 291 8.72 -22.06 -28.41
C THR A 291 9.54 -21.01 -27.65
N VAL A 292 9.24 -19.72 -27.86
CA VAL A 292 9.91 -18.62 -27.16
C VAL A 292 9.63 -18.68 -25.66
N ALA A 293 8.37 -18.86 -25.27
CA ALA A 293 7.99 -18.95 -23.86
C ALA A 293 8.60 -20.18 -23.18
N ASP A 294 8.67 -21.34 -23.85
CA ASP A 294 9.30 -22.54 -23.31
C ASP A 294 10.79 -22.36 -23.10
N ALA A 295 11.50 -21.72 -24.03
CA ALA A 295 12.92 -21.42 -23.87
C ALA A 295 13.15 -20.50 -22.65
N PHE A 296 12.33 -19.46 -22.51
CA PHE A 296 12.39 -18.57 -21.35
C PHE A 296 12.05 -19.31 -20.05
N ALA A 297 10.98 -20.11 -20.06
CA ALA A 297 10.53 -20.84 -18.88
C ALA A 297 11.54 -21.92 -18.45
N GLN A 298 12.18 -22.59 -19.40
CA GLN A 298 13.22 -23.58 -19.10
C GLN A 298 14.47 -22.95 -18.49
N GLN A 299 14.77 -21.68 -18.80
CA GLN A 299 15.90 -20.97 -18.23
C GLN A 299 15.66 -20.52 -16.79
N TRP A 300 14.45 -20.05 -16.48
CA TRP A 300 14.15 -19.36 -15.22
C TRP A 300 13.22 -20.14 -14.26
N TYR A 301 12.48 -21.12 -14.76
CA TYR A 301 11.42 -21.82 -14.03
C TYR A 301 11.44 -23.34 -14.29
N ALA A 302 12.62 -23.92 -14.53
CA ALA A 302 12.75 -25.33 -14.92
C ALA A 302 12.11 -26.29 -13.91
N ALA A 303 12.20 -25.99 -12.62
CA ALA A 303 11.65 -26.83 -11.55
C ALA A 303 10.11 -26.76 -11.50
N GLU A 304 9.56 -25.61 -11.85
CA GLU A 304 8.13 -25.31 -11.84
C GLU A 304 7.42 -25.94 -13.06
N LEU A 305 8.11 -26.11 -14.19
CA LEU A 305 7.50 -26.64 -15.41
C LEU A 305 7.00 -28.09 -15.30
N ALA A 306 7.51 -28.88 -14.36
CA ALA A 306 7.11 -30.27 -14.19
C ALA A 306 5.59 -30.39 -13.92
N GLY A 307 4.92 -31.26 -14.68
CA GLY A 307 3.49 -31.52 -14.54
C GLY A 307 2.58 -30.35 -14.94
N THR A 308 3.10 -29.33 -15.62
CA THR A 308 2.28 -28.21 -16.09
C THR A 308 1.50 -28.57 -17.35
N THR A 309 0.23 -28.17 -17.35
CA THR A 309 -0.56 -28.01 -18.58
C THR A 309 -0.30 -26.61 -19.11
N VAL A 310 -0.15 -26.50 -20.44
CA VAL A 310 0.19 -25.23 -21.07
C VAL A 310 -0.82 -24.86 -22.13
N ARG A 311 -1.25 -23.60 -22.10
CA ARG A 311 -2.24 -23.04 -23.02
C ARG A 311 -1.66 -21.80 -23.69
N VAL A 312 -1.97 -21.64 -24.97
CA VAL A 312 -1.61 -20.43 -25.74
C VAL A 312 -2.89 -19.78 -26.20
N TYR A 313 -3.02 -18.47 -25.98
CA TYR A 313 -4.19 -17.71 -26.42
C TYR A 313 -3.86 -16.22 -26.58
N GLN A 314 -4.75 -15.49 -27.24
CA GLN A 314 -4.73 -14.03 -27.29
C GLN A 314 -5.78 -13.49 -26.32
N ALA A 315 -5.34 -12.78 -25.29
CA ALA A 315 -6.25 -12.21 -24.28
C ALA A 315 -7.14 -11.10 -24.86
N ASP A 316 -6.64 -10.38 -25.87
CA ASP A 316 -7.36 -9.32 -26.57
C ASP A 316 -7.12 -9.49 -28.08
N PRO A 317 -8.16 -9.83 -28.87
CA PRO A 317 -8.03 -10.00 -30.32
C PRO A 317 -7.54 -8.76 -31.07
N SER A 318 -7.65 -7.57 -30.46
CA SER A 318 -7.12 -6.32 -31.03
C SER A 318 -5.62 -6.13 -30.82
N LYS A 319 -5.01 -6.97 -29.97
CA LYS A 319 -3.58 -6.97 -29.67
C LYS A 319 -2.88 -8.13 -30.37
N THR A 320 -1.63 -7.91 -30.75
CA THR A 320 -0.82 -8.92 -31.46
C THR A 320 -0.08 -9.88 -30.53
N ARG A 321 -0.05 -9.59 -29.23
CA ARG A 321 0.67 -10.38 -28.23
C ARG A 321 -0.08 -11.68 -27.93
N ARG A 322 0.67 -12.75 -27.69
CA ARG A 322 0.14 -14.04 -27.25
C ARG A 322 0.54 -14.32 -25.83
N THR A 323 -0.39 -14.85 -25.05
CA THR A 323 -0.16 -15.33 -23.69
C THR A 323 0.05 -16.83 -23.72
N VAL A 324 1.16 -17.28 -23.14
CA VAL A 324 1.46 -18.67 -22.84
C VAL A 324 1.31 -18.86 -21.33
N GLU A 325 0.30 -19.61 -20.96
CA GLU A 325 -0.08 -19.88 -19.58
C GLU A 325 0.39 -21.28 -19.19
N TYR A 326 1.15 -21.38 -18.09
CA TYR A 326 1.57 -22.62 -17.45
C TYR A 326 0.82 -22.76 -16.13
N ARG A 327 0.14 -23.89 -15.95
CA ARG A 327 -0.67 -24.22 -14.76
C ARG A 327 -0.47 -25.67 -14.37
N ARG A 328 -0.52 -25.97 -13.08
CA ARG A 328 -0.52 -27.35 -12.60
C ARG A 328 -1.89 -27.70 -12.03
N TYR A 329 -2.43 -28.82 -12.48
CA TYR A 329 -3.70 -29.36 -12.01
C TYR A 329 -3.49 -30.73 -11.40
N ARG A 330 -4.17 -31.00 -10.29
CA ARG A 330 -4.32 -32.35 -9.74
C ARG A 330 -5.33 -33.16 -10.55
N ALA A 331 -5.32 -34.47 -10.32
CA ALA A 331 -6.24 -35.41 -10.96
C ALA A 331 -7.73 -35.11 -10.68
N ASP A 332 -8.04 -34.45 -9.56
CA ASP A 332 -9.39 -33.99 -9.19
C ASP A 332 -9.79 -32.64 -9.83
N GLY A 333 -8.94 -32.09 -10.70
CA GLY A 333 -9.14 -30.80 -11.35
C GLY A 333 -8.81 -29.60 -10.46
N LEU A 334 -8.24 -29.81 -9.26
CA LEU A 334 -7.76 -28.72 -8.42
C LEU A 334 -6.58 -28.02 -9.08
N LEU A 335 -6.69 -26.71 -9.22
CA LEU A 335 -5.60 -25.86 -9.68
C LEU A 335 -4.66 -25.53 -8.51
N GLU A 336 -3.42 -26.01 -8.58
CA GLU A 336 -2.38 -25.79 -7.55
C GLU A 336 -2.02 -24.32 -7.39
N PRO A 337 -1.19 -23.86 -6.44
CA PRO A 337 -0.87 -22.43 -6.31
C PRO A 337 0.03 -21.88 -7.44
N MET A 338 0.87 -22.73 -8.03
CA MET A 338 1.89 -22.29 -8.99
C MET A 338 1.27 -21.70 -10.27
N ARG A 339 1.67 -20.48 -10.63
CA ARG A 339 1.25 -19.81 -11.87
C ARG A 339 2.48 -19.30 -12.60
N LEU A 340 2.52 -19.46 -13.91
CA LEU A 340 3.43 -18.72 -14.77
C LEU A 340 2.70 -18.30 -16.03
N ASP A 341 2.70 -17.01 -16.30
CA ASP A 341 2.16 -16.40 -17.52
C ASP A 341 3.25 -15.64 -18.23
N ILE A 342 3.42 -15.91 -19.52
CA ILE A 342 4.42 -15.26 -20.37
C ILE A 342 3.69 -14.67 -21.58
N GLN A 343 3.87 -13.38 -21.83
CA GLN A 343 3.40 -12.73 -23.04
C GLN A 343 4.55 -12.54 -24.02
N VAL A 344 4.34 -13.04 -25.23
CA VAL A 344 5.29 -12.92 -26.33
C VAL A 344 4.72 -11.96 -27.37
N ASP A 345 5.55 -11.00 -27.80
CA ASP A 345 5.19 -10.08 -28.88
C ASP A 345 5.32 -10.77 -30.26
N PRO A 346 4.73 -10.23 -31.33
CA PRO A 346 4.86 -10.85 -32.66
C PRO A 346 6.31 -10.93 -33.16
N GLY A 347 7.23 -10.12 -32.63
CA GLY A 347 8.67 -10.17 -32.94
C GLY A 347 9.44 -11.26 -32.17
N GLY A 348 8.76 -12.07 -31.34
CA GLY A 348 9.38 -13.15 -30.58
C GLY A 348 10.09 -12.71 -29.31
N LYS A 349 9.77 -11.53 -28.77
CA LYS A 349 10.34 -11.01 -27.51
C LYS A 349 9.37 -11.21 -26.35
N ILE A 350 9.94 -11.39 -25.15
CA ILE A 350 9.17 -11.41 -23.91
C ILE A 350 8.70 -9.99 -23.58
N ALA A 351 7.41 -9.74 -23.78
CA ALA A 351 6.82 -8.43 -23.52
C ALA A 351 6.38 -8.26 -22.06
N GLN A 352 5.93 -9.36 -21.45
CA GLN A 352 5.51 -9.37 -20.05
C GLN A 352 5.61 -10.80 -19.52
N PHE A 353 5.87 -10.95 -18.23
CA PHE A 353 5.63 -12.21 -17.55
C PHE A 353 5.28 -11.98 -16.09
N SER A 354 4.62 -12.95 -15.49
CA SER A 354 4.34 -13.00 -14.05
C SER A 354 4.36 -14.43 -13.57
N SER A 355 5.00 -14.65 -12.43
CA SER A 355 5.08 -15.96 -11.79
C SER A 355 4.55 -15.89 -10.35
N ARG A 356 4.10 -17.04 -9.86
CA ARG A 356 3.81 -17.32 -8.46
C ARG A 356 4.47 -18.65 -8.16
N ASN A 357 5.65 -18.60 -7.56
CA ASN A 357 6.53 -19.75 -7.34
C ASN A 357 6.27 -20.34 -5.97
N VAL A 358 5.10 -20.95 -5.81
CA VAL A 358 4.69 -21.59 -4.56
C VAL A 358 4.67 -23.10 -4.78
N ALA A 359 5.37 -23.82 -3.90
CA ALA A 359 5.38 -25.28 -3.93
C ALA A 359 3.98 -25.86 -3.70
N ASP A 360 3.70 -27.01 -4.30
CA ASP A 360 2.40 -27.66 -4.19
C ASP A 360 2.13 -28.07 -2.74
N PRO A 361 1.07 -27.55 -2.10
CA PRO A 361 0.73 -27.90 -0.75
C PRO A 361 0.13 -29.30 -0.67
N GLN A 362 0.34 -29.97 0.46
CA GLN A 362 -0.40 -31.18 0.78
C GLN A 362 -1.81 -30.78 1.23
N LEU A 363 -2.80 -31.03 0.36
CA LEU A 363 -4.20 -30.69 0.61
C LEU A 363 -5.01 -31.93 0.99
N VAL A 364 -5.93 -31.74 1.94
CA VAL A 364 -6.97 -32.71 2.27
C VAL A 364 -7.88 -32.98 1.04
N PRO A 365 -8.44 -34.20 0.90
CA PRO A 365 -9.34 -34.51 -0.20
C PRO A 365 -10.60 -33.65 -0.21
N VAL A 366 -11.07 -33.29 -1.40
CA VAL A 366 -12.30 -32.54 -1.60
C VAL A 366 -13.53 -33.40 -1.29
N THR A 367 -14.44 -32.87 -0.48
CA THR A 367 -15.71 -33.54 -0.12
C THR A 367 -16.94 -32.76 -0.61
N VAL A 368 -16.81 -31.45 -0.78
CA VAL A 368 -17.89 -30.56 -1.24
C VAL A 368 -17.89 -30.50 -2.77
N SER A 369 -19.04 -30.76 -3.37
CA SER A 369 -19.19 -30.69 -4.83
C SER A 369 -19.32 -29.25 -5.34
N ARG A 370 -19.02 -29.03 -6.63
CA ARG A 370 -19.22 -27.75 -7.31
C ARG A 370 -20.64 -27.19 -7.15
N GLN A 371 -21.65 -28.07 -7.21
CA GLN A 371 -23.06 -27.67 -7.12
C GLN A 371 -23.41 -27.13 -5.73
N VAL A 372 -22.88 -27.77 -4.68
CA VAL A 372 -23.08 -27.33 -3.29
C VAL A 372 -22.42 -25.97 -3.08
N ALA A 373 -21.15 -25.81 -3.47
CA ALA A 373 -20.44 -24.53 -3.32
C ALA A 373 -21.12 -23.38 -4.09
N VAL A 374 -21.64 -23.64 -5.29
CA VAL A 374 -22.41 -22.65 -6.05
C VAL A 374 -23.71 -22.28 -5.34
N ALA A 375 -24.42 -23.26 -4.76
CA ALA A 375 -25.64 -23.01 -3.99
C ALA A 375 -25.35 -22.19 -2.73
N THR A 376 -24.25 -22.49 -2.01
CA THR A 376 -23.79 -21.74 -0.83
C THR A 376 -23.53 -20.28 -1.16
N VAL A 377 -22.80 -20.00 -2.24
CA VAL A 377 -22.53 -18.64 -2.70
C VAL A 377 -23.81 -17.94 -3.16
N GLY A 378 -24.68 -18.63 -3.91
CA GLY A 378 -25.94 -18.07 -4.41
C GLY A 378 -26.96 -17.77 -3.30
N ALA A 379 -26.90 -18.47 -2.17
CA ALA A 379 -27.73 -18.18 -1.00
C ALA A 379 -27.29 -16.91 -0.26
N ALA A 380 -25.99 -16.63 -0.24
CA ALA A 380 -25.42 -15.46 0.43
C ALA A 380 -25.35 -14.22 -0.47
N HIS A 381 -25.21 -14.40 -1.79
CA HIS A 381 -24.95 -13.33 -2.73
C HIS A 381 -25.81 -13.48 -3.99
N PRO A 382 -26.58 -12.45 -4.38
CA PRO A 382 -27.33 -12.48 -5.63
C PRO A 382 -26.40 -12.27 -6.83
N GLY A 383 -26.58 -13.07 -7.89
CA GLY A 383 -25.85 -12.90 -9.14
C GLY A 383 -25.85 -14.18 -9.98
N ALA A 384 -25.70 -14.04 -11.30
CA ALA A 384 -25.52 -15.18 -12.19
C ALA A 384 -24.10 -15.72 -12.07
N VAL A 385 -23.94 -17.04 -11.98
CA VAL A 385 -22.61 -17.68 -11.92
C VAL A 385 -21.93 -17.58 -13.28
N LEU A 386 -20.79 -16.90 -13.33
CA LEU A 386 -19.94 -16.80 -14.52
C LEU A 386 -18.94 -17.96 -14.59
N ASN A 387 -18.34 -18.32 -13.46
CA ASN A 387 -17.36 -19.39 -13.37
C ASN A 387 -17.39 -20.04 -11.99
N ALA A 388 -17.00 -21.32 -11.91
CA ALA A 388 -16.76 -22.00 -10.64
C ALA A 388 -15.68 -23.06 -10.85
N GLY A 389 -14.50 -22.84 -10.26
CA GLY A 389 -13.32 -23.70 -10.40
C GLY A 389 -12.69 -24.03 -9.04
N LEU A 390 -12.08 -25.20 -8.96
CA LEU A 390 -11.42 -25.69 -7.75
C LEU A 390 -9.97 -25.20 -7.70
N VAL A 391 -9.57 -24.55 -6.62
CA VAL A 391 -8.25 -23.92 -6.46
C VAL A 391 -7.64 -24.23 -5.10
N ALA A 392 -6.31 -24.31 -5.03
CA ALA A 392 -5.59 -24.21 -3.77
C ALA A 392 -5.58 -22.75 -3.31
N ALA A 393 -6.15 -22.47 -2.14
CA ALA A 393 -6.15 -21.15 -1.54
C ALA A 393 -5.55 -21.18 -0.13
N LEU A 394 -4.92 -20.08 0.27
CA LEU A 394 -4.46 -19.90 1.63
C LEU A 394 -5.61 -19.31 2.44
N VAL A 395 -6.08 -20.03 3.46
CA VAL A 395 -7.12 -19.57 4.38
C VAL A 395 -6.48 -19.41 5.76
N GLY A 396 -6.27 -18.17 6.17
CA GLY A 396 -5.42 -17.84 7.30
C GLY A 396 -3.97 -18.23 7.00
N THR A 397 -3.44 -19.24 7.70
CA THR A 397 -2.07 -19.74 7.50
C THR A 397 -2.01 -21.13 6.88
N GLN A 398 -3.16 -21.69 6.49
CA GLN A 398 -3.26 -23.07 6.00
C GLN A 398 -3.73 -23.11 4.55
N TRP A 399 -3.08 -23.93 3.75
CA TRP A 399 -3.54 -24.25 2.39
C TRP A 399 -4.76 -25.15 2.46
N ARG A 400 -5.81 -24.76 1.73
CA ARG A 400 -7.06 -25.50 1.64
C ARG A 400 -7.55 -25.59 0.20
N PRO A 401 -8.17 -26.72 -0.19
CA PRO A 401 -8.90 -26.78 -1.44
C PRO A 401 -10.16 -25.92 -1.32
N CYS A 402 -10.37 -24.99 -2.24
CA CYS A 402 -11.51 -24.08 -2.22
C CYS A 402 -12.16 -24.01 -3.61
N TRP A 403 -13.49 -23.92 -3.64
CA TRP A 403 -14.23 -23.55 -4.83
C TRP A 403 -14.20 -22.03 -4.96
N SER A 404 -13.59 -21.52 -6.03
CA SER A 404 -13.67 -20.12 -6.42
C SER A 404 -14.86 -19.94 -7.36
N VAL A 405 -15.91 -19.29 -6.87
CA VAL A 405 -17.17 -19.05 -7.60
C VAL A 405 -17.26 -17.57 -7.95
N THR A 406 -17.25 -17.26 -9.24
CA THR A 406 -17.37 -15.88 -9.74
C THR A 406 -18.81 -15.61 -10.14
N LEU A 407 -19.41 -14.59 -9.52
CA LEU A 407 -20.75 -14.09 -9.85
C LEU A 407 -20.66 -12.83 -10.72
N ALA A 408 -21.58 -12.67 -11.66
CA ALA A 408 -21.75 -11.45 -12.42
C ALA A 408 -22.21 -10.31 -11.51
N ASN A 409 -21.71 -9.10 -11.76
CA ASN A 409 -22.22 -7.92 -11.06
C ASN A 409 -23.64 -7.61 -11.57
N ALA A 410 -24.61 -7.62 -10.65
CA ALA A 410 -26.01 -7.38 -10.97
C ALA A 410 -26.26 -5.98 -11.58
N SER A 411 -25.44 -4.99 -11.21
CA SER A 411 -25.56 -3.60 -11.65
C SER A 411 -24.86 -3.31 -12.97
N ASP A 412 -23.84 -4.10 -13.33
CA ASP A 412 -23.12 -3.99 -14.60
C ASP A 412 -22.64 -5.38 -15.06
N PRO A 413 -23.40 -6.06 -15.93
CA PRO A 413 -23.03 -7.38 -16.46
C PRO A 413 -21.72 -7.39 -17.26
N LYS A 414 -21.19 -6.23 -17.65
CA LYS A 414 -19.91 -6.10 -18.36
C LYS A 414 -18.72 -5.89 -17.41
N SER A 415 -18.97 -5.62 -16.13
CA SER A 415 -17.92 -5.56 -15.11
C SER A 415 -17.30 -6.94 -14.89
N PRO A 416 -15.99 -7.03 -14.60
CA PRO A 416 -15.43 -8.27 -14.06
C PRO A 416 -16.25 -8.70 -12.84
N GLY A 417 -16.66 -9.97 -12.81
CA GLY A 417 -17.49 -10.52 -11.74
C GLY A 417 -16.78 -10.56 -10.39
N THR A 418 -17.54 -10.69 -9.31
CA THR A 418 -17.01 -10.84 -7.95
C THR A 418 -16.77 -12.32 -7.65
N SER A 419 -15.57 -12.66 -7.20
CA SER A 419 -15.22 -14.04 -6.85
C SER A 419 -15.31 -14.28 -5.35
N TYR A 420 -16.03 -15.32 -4.97
CA TYR A 420 -16.19 -15.80 -3.60
C TYR A 420 -15.50 -17.16 -3.47
N GLN A 421 -14.97 -17.47 -2.28
CA GLN A 421 -14.36 -18.76 -2.01
C GLN A 421 -15.16 -19.54 -0.99
N VAL A 422 -15.38 -20.82 -1.29
CA VAL A 422 -15.99 -21.80 -0.38
C VAL A 422 -14.98 -22.89 -0.12
N ASP A 423 -14.73 -23.18 1.15
CA ASP A 423 -13.87 -24.29 1.57
C ASP A 423 -14.46 -25.62 1.05
N ALA A 424 -13.70 -26.33 0.23
CA ALA A 424 -14.16 -27.52 -0.47
C ALA A 424 -14.24 -28.78 0.42
N VAL A 425 -14.05 -28.61 1.73
CA VAL A 425 -14.21 -29.65 2.76
C VAL A 425 -15.36 -29.34 3.71
N THR A 426 -15.51 -28.09 4.10
CA THR A 426 -16.47 -27.66 5.15
C THR A 426 -17.70 -26.95 4.63
N ASP A 427 -17.73 -26.57 3.34
CA ASP A 427 -18.80 -25.76 2.72
C ASP A 427 -18.95 -24.36 3.35
N ALA A 428 -17.94 -23.90 4.07
CA ALA A 428 -17.92 -22.56 4.65
C ALA A 428 -17.43 -21.54 3.62
N LEU A 429 -18.08 -20.37 3.57
CA LEU A 429 -17.51 -19.20 2.91
C LEU A 429 -16.24 -18.78 3.64
N VAL A 430 -15.17 -18.55 2.88
CA VAL A 430 -13.85 -18.19 3.42
C VAL A 430 -13.30 -16.96 2.72
N GLU A 431 -12.60 -16.13 3.48
CA GLU A 431 -11.82 -15.02 2.93
C GLU A 431 -10.41 -15.53 2.61
N PRO A 432 -9.98 -15.50 1.33
CA PRO A 432 -8.63 -15.89 0.98
C PRO A 432 -7.62 -14.91 1.56
N SER A 433 -6.56 -15.45 2.17
CA SER A 433 -5.38 -14.69 2.50
C SER A 433 -4.50 -14.52 1.25
N PRO A 434 -3.79 -13.38 1.11
CA PRO A 434 -2.80 -13.24 0.07
C PRO A 434 -1.76 -14.35 0.25
N ALA A 435 -1.43 -14.99 -0.87
CA ALA A 435 -0.39 -16.01 -0.87
C ALA A 435 0.97 -15.38 -0.59
N PRO A 436 1.87 -16.11 0.08
CA PRO A 436 3.26 -15.68 0.19
C PRO A 436 3.93 -15.57 -1.17
#